data_AF-A0A973RT18-F1
#
_entry.id   AF-A0A973RT18-F1
#
_cell.length_a   1.000
_cell.length_b   1.000
_cell.length_c   1.000
_cell.angle_alpha   90.00
_cell.angle_beta   90.00
_cell.angle_gamma   90.00
#
_symmetry.space_group_name_H-M   'P 1'
#
loop_
_entity.id
_entity.type
_entity.pdbx_description
1 polymer ?
#
loop_
_entity_poly.entity_id
_entity_poly.type
_entity_poly.pdbx_seq_one_letter_code
_entity_poly.pdbx_strand_id
1 'polypeptide(L)'
;RLLVDEGLLDKRPYQDEPVRHDYVLTEKGRDFFGVLAAMSRWGDRWLAREAGAPVVYHHDACGHDTEAEVVCAECREPLRADDTSMRMGPGYPERLRQRPDIQRRFGAA
;
A
#
# COMPACT_ATOMS: atom_id res chain seq x y z
N ARG A 1 19.04 2.87 -5.90
CA ARG A 1 18.61 2.50 -7.28
C ARG A 1 17.40 1.59 -7.27
N LEU A 2 17.25 0.70 -6.28
CA LEU A 2 16.08 -0.18 -6.09
C LEU A 2 14.72 0.41 -6.52
N LEU A 3 14.31 1.58 -6.02
CA LEU A 3 13.01 2.17 -6.38
C LEU A 3 12.87 2.56 -7.86
N VAL A 4 13.98 2.86 -8.54
CA VAL A 4 14.00 3.08 -9.99
C VAL A 4 13.96 1.74 -10.71
N ASP A 5 14.74 0.77 -10.25
CA ASP A 5 14.81 -0.57 -10.84
C ASP A 5 13.45 -1.29 -10.74
N GLU A 6 12.70 -1.06 -9.65
CA GLU A 6 11.33 -1.54 -9.42
C GLU A 6 10.25 -0.67 -10.09
N GLY A 7 10.63 0.43 -10.75
CA GLY A 7 9.73 1.30 -11.50
C GLY A 7 8.79 2.15 -10.64
N LEU A 8 9.11 2.41 -9.37
CA LEU A 8 8.39 3.40 -8.56
C LEU A 8 8.86 4.84 -8.85
N LEU A 9 10.12 4.99 -9.28
CA LEU A 9 10.72 6.29 -9.59
C LEU A 9 11.34 6.29 -10.99
N ASP A 10 11.18 7.39 -11.72
CA ASP A 10 11.99 7.69 -12.90
C ASP A 10 13.14 8.60 -12.50
N LYS A 11 14.35 8.32 -12.99
CA LYS A 11 15.49 9.23 -12.88
C LYS A 11 15.54 10.13 -14.12
N ARG A 12 15.29 11.43 -13.95
CA ARG A 12 15.24 12.40 -15.07
C ARG A 12 16.30 13.50 -14.89
N PRO A 13 17.11 13.82 -15.90
CA PRO A 13 17.97 15.01 -15.83
C PRO A 13 17.10 16.27 -15.80
N TYR A 14 17.42 17.22 -14.91
CA TYR A 14 16.74 18.51 -14.81
C TYR A 14 17.68 19.72 -14.99
N GLN A 15 18.98 19.48 -14.96
CA GLN A 15 20.03 20.45 -15.19
C GLN A 15 21.15 19.74 -15.93
N ASP A 16 21.77 20.39 -16.90
CA ASP A 16 22.81 19.78 -17.75
C ASP A 16 24.25 20.14 -17.33
N GLU A 17 24.47 21.26 -16.63
CA GLU A 17 25.82 21.72 -16.23
C GLU A 17 25.91 22.18 -14.76
N PRO A 18 26.47 21.35 -13.85
CA PRO A 18 26.69 19.91 -14.01
C PRO A 18 25.37 19.13 -14.14
N VAL A 19 25.40 17.94 -14.73
CA VAL A 19 24.18 17.11 -14.88
C VAL A 19 23.60 16.75 -13.51
N ARG A 20 22.39 17.24 -13.21
CA ARG A 20 21.63 16.87 -12.01
C ARG A 20 20.36 16.14 -12.39
N HIS A 21 19.93 15.23 -11.52
CA HIS A 21 18.79 14.38 -11.76
C HIS A 21 17.77 14.49 -10.64
N ASP A 22 16.50 14.49 -11.04
CA ASP A 22 15.36 14.32 -10.17
C ASP A 22 14.93 12.86 -10.18
N TYR A 23 14.34 12.44 -9.06
CA TYR A 23 13.65 11.17 -8.94
C TYR A 23 12.17 11.48 -8.81
N VAL A 24 11.43 11.24 -9.88
CA VAL A 24 9.99 11.58 -9.94
C VAL A 24 9.16 10.31 -9.87
N LEU A 25 8.04 10.38 -9.17
CA LEU A 25 7.13 9.24 -9.07
C LEU A 25 6.57 8.85 -10.44
N THR A 26 6.61 7.56 -10.73
CA THR A 26 5.83 6.95 -11.81
C THR A 26 4.37 6.82 -11.37
N GLU A 27 3.51 6.32 -12.25
CA GLU A 27 2.14 5.94 -11.86
C GLU A 27 2.15 4.89 -10.75
N LYS A 28 2.96 3.83 -10.89
CA LYS A 28 3.19 2.81 -9.87
C LYS A 28 3.68 3.40 -8.54
N GLY A 29 4.56 4.41 -8.60
CA GLY A 29 5.04 5.11 -7.42
C GLY A 29 3.97 5.94 -6.72
N ARG A 30 3.12 6.64 -7.48
CA ARG A 30 1.99 7.42 -6.91
C ARG A 30 0.95 6.52 -6.25
N ASP A 31 0.61 5.41 -6.90
CA ASP A 31 -0.36 4.43 -6.38
C ASP A 31 0.10 3.79 -5.06
N PHE A 32 1.42 3.72 -4.83
CA PHE A 32 1.99 3.22 -3.58
C PHE A 32 1.69 4.07 -2.34
N PHE A 33 1.16 5.29 -2.49
CA PHE A 33 0.78 6.16 -1.38
C PHE A 33 -0.17 5.47 -0.38
N GLY A 34 -1.15 4.69 -0.86
CA GLY A 34 -2.10 3.99 0.02
C GLY A 34 -1.41 3.02 0.99
N VAL A 35 -0.33 2.36 0.54
CA VAL A 35 0.48 1.47 1.40
C VAL A 35 1.20 2.26 2.48
N LEU A 36 1.85 3.37 2.11
CA LEU A 36 2.54 4.24 3.06
C LEU A 36 1.57 4.83 4.09
N ALA A 37 0.37 5.23 3.66
CA ALA A 37 -0.62 5.81 4.55
C ALA A 37 -1.16 4.80 5.57
N ALA A 38 -1.43 3.55 5.14
CA ALA A 38 -1.81 2.46 6.03
C ALA A 38 -0.68 2.09 7.03
N MET A 39 0.58 2.11 6.58
CA MET A 39 1.74 1.93 7.46
C MET A 39 1.85 3.06 8.50
N SER A 40 1.62 4.32 8.11
CA SER A 40 1.63 5.46 9.03
C SER A 40 0.62 5.26 10.15
N ARG A 41 -0.64 4.96 9.81
CA ARG A 41 -1.69 4.73 10.81
C ARG A 41 -1.32 3.62 11.81
N TRP A 42 -0.73 2.52 11.34
CA TRP A 42 -0.24 1.48 12.24
C TRP A 42 0.85 2.02 13.17
N GLY A 43 1.82 2.78 12.63
CA GLY A 43 2.87 3.42 13.40
C GLY A 43 2.32 4.41 14.45
N ASP A 44 1.34 5.22 14.08
CA ASP A 44 0.71 6.19 14.97
C ASP A 44 0.00 5.47 16.13
N ARG A 45 -0.64 4.33 15.87
CA ARG A 45 -1.31 3.55 16.92
C ARG A 45 -0.34 2.91 17.92
N TRP A 46 0.81 2.44 17.47
CA TRP A 46 1.68 1.56 18.27
C TRP A 46 3.03 2.15 18.65
N LEU A 47 3.51 3.15 17.92
CA LEU A 47 4.84 3.74 18.08
C LEU A 47 4.80 5.21 18.52
N ALA A 48 3.66 5.90 18.33
CA ALA A 48 3.49 7.22 18.90
C ALA A 48 3.55 7.15 20.44
N ARG A 49 4.27 8.10 21.03
CA ARG A 49 4.37 8.26 22.49
C ARG A 49 3.36 9.31 22.95
N GLU A 50 3.50 9.80 24.18
CA GLU A 50 2.61 10.80 24.78
C GLU A 50 2.43 12.07 23.94
N ALA A 51 3.42 12.44 23.11
CA ALA A 51 3.35 13.59 22.21
C ALA A 51 2.47 13.39 20.96
N GLY A 52 1.99 12.18 20.70
CA GLY A 52 1.14 11.85 19.55
C GLY A 52 1.91 11.55 18.25
N ALA A 53 1.16 11.45 17.15
CA ALA A 53 1.69 11.18 15.81
C ALA A 53 2.61 12.32 15.33
N PRO A 54 3.82 12.04 14.82
CA PRO A 54 4.75 13.08 14.37
C PRO A 54 4.34 13.72 13.04
N VAL A 55 3.47 13.06 12.27
CA VAL A 55 2.94 13.53 10.99
C VAL A 55 1.43 13.26 11.00
N VAL A 56 0.66 14.25 10.59
CA VAL A 56 -0.80 14.15 10.42
C VAL A 56 -1.11 14.32 8.94
N TYR A 57 -1.94 13.45 8.37
CA TYR A 57 -2.44 13.65 7.02
C TYR A 57 -3.65 14.58 7.03
N HIS A 58 -3.61 15.57 6.15
CA HIS A 58 -4.71 16.50 5.93
C HIS A 58 -5.34 16.20 4.57
N HIS A 59 -6.66 16.00 4.52
CA HIS A 59 -7.36 15.81 3.26
C HIS A 59 -7.82 17.18 2.72
N ASP A 60 -7.02 17.76 1.82
CA ASP A 60 -7.24 19.11 1.28
C ASP A 60 -8.65 19.34 0.74
N ALA A 61 -9.28 18.32 0.15
CA ALA A 61 -10.61 18.46 -0.46
C ALA A 61 -11.74 18.62 0.57
N CYS A 62 -11.59 18.09 1.79
CA CYS A 62 -12.60 18.25 2.85
C CYS A 62 -12.12 19.04 4.07
N GLY A 63 -10.83 19.40 4.15
CA GLY A 63 -10.26 20.20 5.24
C GLY A 63 -10.13 19.46 6.57
N HIS A 64 -10.21 18.13 6.58
CA HIS A 64 -10.09 17.34 7.80
C HIS A 64 -8.74 16.64 7.88
N ASP A 65 -8.18 16.65 9.09
CA ASP A 65 -7.13 15.72 9.44
C ASP A 65 -7.69 14.29 9.44
N THR A 66 -6.94 13.35 8.88
CA THR A 66 -7.44 12.03 8.52
C THR A 66 -6.39 10.95 8.73
N GLU A 67 -6.86 9.71 8.78
CA GLU A 67 -6.04 8.51 8.79
C GLU A 67 -6.51 7.54 7.71
N ALA A 68 -5.62 6.67 7.25
CA ALA A 68 -5.94 5.69 6.22
C ALA A 68 -6.84 4.57 6.75
N GLU A 69 -8.01 4.40 6.14
CA GLU A 69 -8.90 3.26 6.40
C GLU A 69 -8.83 2.24 5.26
N VAL A 70 -8.72 0.96 5.61
CA VAL A 70 -8.81 -0.14 4.65
C VAL A 70 -10.23 -0.69 4.70
N VAL A 71 -10.99 -0.46 3.63
CA VAL A 71 -12.41 -0.81 3.53
C VAL A 71 -12.69 -1.69 2.32
N CYS A 72 -13.78 -2.46 2.39
CA CYS A 72 -14.26 -3.24 1.26
C CYS A 72 -14.67 -2.30 0.13
N ALA A 73 -14.16 -2.49 -1.09
CA ALA A 73 -14.44 -1.60 -2.22
C ALA A 73 -15.94 -1.56 -2.61
N GLU A 74 -16.68 -2.62 -2.30
CA GLU A 74 -18.11 -2.77 -2.63
C GLU A 74 -19.02 -2.11 -1.58
N CYS A 75 -18.94 -2.53 -0.31
CA CYS A 75 -19.86 -2.07 0.74
C CYS A 75 -19.31 -0.94 1.61
N ARG A 76 -18.01 -0.64 1.54
CA ARG A 76 -17.30 0.38 2.33
C ARG A 76 -17.20 0.13 3.83
N GLU A 77 -17.61 -1.05 4.29
CA GLU A 77 -17.32 -1.51 5.65
C GLU A 77 -15.82 -1.79 5.83
N PRO A 78 -15.28 -1.61 7.05
CA PRO A 78 -13.88 -1.92 7.35
C PRO A 78 -13.52 -3.36 6.99
N LEU A 79 -12.39 -3.56 6.30
CA LEU A 79 -11.82 -4.88 6.09
C LEU A 79 -10.94 -5.25 7.28
N ARG A 80 -11.31 -6.31 8.01
CA ARG A 80 -10.55 -6.79 9.17
C ARG A 80 -10.00 -8.18 8.91
N ALA A 81 -8.93 -8.54 9.61
CA ALA A 81 -8.29 -9.83 9.42
C ALA A 81 -9.19 -11.02 9.85
N ASP A 82 -10.11 -10.78 10.79
CA ASP A 82 -11.05 -11.76 11.34
C ASP A 82 -12.33 -11.93 10.52
N ASP A 83 -12.68 -10.96 9.66
CA ASP A 83 -13.85 -11.03 8.76
C ASP A 83 -13.47 -11.18 7.27
N THR A 84 -12.18 -11.31 6.97
CA THR A 84 -11.66 -11.48 5.60
C THR A 84 -11.08 -12.88 5.39
N SER A 85 -11.48 -13.55 4.30
CA SER A 85 -10.93 -14.84 3.88
C SER A 85 -10.12 -14.72 2.58
N MET A 86 -9.04 -15.50 2.47
CA MET A 86 -8.23 -15.58 1.25
C MET A 86 -8.72 -16.71 0.34
N ARG A 87 -9.00 -16.40 -0.92
CA ARG A 87 -9.41 -17.38 -1.94
C ARG A 87 -8.42 -17.38 -3.11
N MET A 88 -8.33 -18.52 -3.82
CA MET A 88 -7.53 -18.60 -5.04
C MET A 88 -8.15 -17.73 -6.13
N GLY A 89 -7.39 -16.74 -6.61
CA GLY A 89 -7.79 -15.91 -7.75
C GLY A 89 -7.50 -16.57 -9.11
N PRO A 90 -7.96 -15.97 -10.22
CA PRO A 90 -7.80 -16.50 -11.57
C PRO A 90 -6.34 -16.79 -11.97
N GLY A 91 -5.39 -15.99 -11.46
CA GLY A 91 -3.96 -16.15 -11.71
C GLY A 91 -3.25 -17.21 -10.86
N TYR A 92 -3.96 -17.92 -9.97
CA TYR A 92 -3.31 -18.91 -9.09
C TYR A 92 -2.74 -20.09 -9.91
N PRO A 93 -1.45 -20.47 -9.75
CA PRO A 93 -0.80 -21.47 -10.60
C PRO A 93 -1.50 -22.83 -10.58
N GLU A 94 -1.92 -23.32 -11.75
CA GLU A 94 -2.70 -24.57 -11.88
C GLU A 94 -1.99 -25.76 -11.22
N ARG A 95 -0.68 -25.89 -11.43
CA ARG A 95 0.15 -26.97 -10.85
C ARG A 95 0.11 -27.05 -9.31
N LEU A 96 -0.28 -25.98 -8.63
CA LEU A 96 -0.36 -25.92 -7.17
C LEU A 96 -1.78 -26.10 -6.65
N ARG A 97 -2.84 -25.94 -7.47
CA ARG A 97 -4.24 -25.93 -7.02
C ARG A 97 -4.68 -27.24 -6.37
N GLN A 98 -4.19 -28.36 -6.87
CA GLN A 98 -4.59 -29.70 -6.40
C GLN A 98 -3.84 -30.13 -5.13
N ARG A 99 -2.84 -29.36 -4.66
CA ARG A 99 -2.09 -29.71 -3.47
C ARG A 99 -2.99 -29.65 -2.22
N PRO A 100 -3.05 -30.70 -1.38
CA PRO A 100 -3.92 -30.72 -0.21
C PRO A 100 -3.65 -29.58 0.80
N ASP A 101 -2.39 -29.17 0.98
CA ASP A 101 -2.04 -28.04 1.85
C ASP A 101 -2.55 -26.70 1.32
N ILE A 102 -2.60 -26.54 -0.01
CA ILE A 102 -3.14 -25.35 -0.68
C ILE A 102 -4.66 -25.33 -0.59
N GLN A 103 -5.32 -26.46 -0.82
CA GLN A 103 -6.77 -26.58 -0.65
C GLN A 103 -7.20 -26.33 0.80
N ARG A 104 -6.44 -26.77 1.80
CA ARG A 104 -6.76 -26.42 3.20
C ARG A 104 -6.61 -24.93 3.50
N ARG A 105 -5.61 -24.27 2.89
CA ARG A 105 -5.31 -22.86 3.13
C ARG A 105 -6.32 -21.91 2.47
N PHE A 106 -6.83 -22.27 1.28
CA PHE A 106 -7.65 -21.38 0.46
C PHE A 106 -9.03 -21.96 0.09
N GLY A 107 -9.30 -23.22 0.41
CA GLY A 107 -10.50 -23.96 0.00
C GLY A 107 -11.70 -23.81 0.93
N ALA A 108 -11.78 -22.72 1.67
CA ALA A 108 -12.98 -22.37 2.41
C ALA A 108 -13.71 -21.19 1.73
N ALA A 109 -14.79 -21.53 1.04
CA ALA A 109 -16.04 -20.79 1.07
C ALA A 109 -17.16 -21.84 1.14
#